data_AF-A0A3M2H1Y8-F1
#
_entry.id   AF-A0A3M2H1Y8-F1
#
_cell.length_a   1.000
_cell.length_b   1.000
_cell.length_c   1.000
_cell.angle_alpha   90.00
_cell.angle_beta   90.00
_cell.angle_gamma   90.00
#
_symmetry.space_group_name_H-M   'P 1'
#
loop_
_entity.id
_entity.type
_entity.pdbx_description
1 polymer ?
#
loop_
_entity_poly.entity_id
_entity_poly.type
_entity_poly.pdbx_seq_one_letter_code
_entity_poly.pdbx_strand_id
1 'polypeptide(L)'
;MRLTYLPKHTYEDYIREAPILVAEIVSESSKEVDEIVKKELYREQGVKCYLLVYPEKREIRAYRNTRESFENTNSLSFELKNCIVELKAEELWR
;
A
#
# COMPACT_ATOMS: atom_id res chain seq x y z
N MET A 1 32.87 -29.80 11.77
CA MET A 1 31.77 -29.70 10.76
C MET A 1 31.12 -28.34 10.93
N ARG A 2 31.40 -27.37 10.05
CA ARG A 2 30.88 -26.00 10.14
C ARG A 2 29.70 -25.90 9.18
N LEU A 3 28.47 -25.92 9.70
CA LEU A 3 27.27 -25.65 8.91
C LEU A 3 27.27 -24.16 8.58
N THR A 4 27.68 -23.80 7.36
CA THR A 4 27.54 -22.43 6.86
C THR A 4 26.08 -22.24 6.44
N TYR A 5 25.31 -21.55 7.28
CA TYR A 5 23.97 -21.10 6.91
C TYR A 5 24.10 -20.05 5.80
N LEU A 6 23.71 -20.41 4.58
CA LEU A 6 23.54 -19.44 3.51
C LEU A 6 22.16 -18.80 3.67
N PRO A 7 22.06 -17.46 3.79
CA PRO A 7 20.77 -16.81 3.88
C PRO A 7 19.97 -17.10 2.61
N LYS A 8 18.70 -17.50 2.79
CA LYS A 8 17.79 -17.86 1.70
C LYS A 8 17.48 -16.69 0.75
N HIS A 9 17.61 -15.46 1.24
CA HIS A 9 17.38 -14.23 0.50
C HIS A 9 18.53 -13.25 0.71
N THR A 10 18.88 -12.51 -0.36
CA THR A 10 19.85 -11.43 -0.29
C THR A 10 19.13 -10.07 -0.27
N TYR A 11 19.90 -9.01 -0.02
CA TYR A 11 19.40 -7.64 -0.05
C TYR A 11 18.85 -7.22 -1.43
N GLU A 12 19.17 -7.96 -2.50
CA GLU A 12 18.70 -7.70 -3.86
C GLU A 12 17.28 -8.21 -4.11
N ASP A 13 16.77 -9.08 -3.24
CA ASP A 13 15.44 -9.67 -3.38
C ASP A 13 14.31 -8.71 -2.93
N TYR A 14 14.65 -7.55 -2.36
CA TYR A 14 13.69 -6.64 -1.74
C TYR A 14 13.58 -5.29 -2.47
N ILE A 15 12.37 -4.73 -2.44
CA ILE A 15 12.09 -3.37 -2.92
C ILE A 15 12.83 -2.37 -2.03
N ARG A 16 13.56 -1.43 -2.64
CA ARG A 16 14.38 -0.41 -1.95
C ARG A 16 13.86 1.01 -2.08
N GLU A 17 12.92 1.23 -3.00
CA GLU A 17 12.30 2.53 -3.23
C GLU A 17 10.84 2.47 -2.80
N ALA A 18 10.34 3.59 -2.26
CA ALA A 18 8.92 3.69 -1.94
C ALA A 18 8.08 3.48 -3.21
N PRO A 19 7.10 2.56 -3.19
CA PRO A 19 6.17 2.42 -4.30
C PRO A 19 5.36 3.70 -4.52
N ILE A 20 4.92 3.91 -5.77
CA ILE A 20 4.01 5.02 -6.08
C ILE A 20 2.63 4.82 -5.43
N LEU A 21 2.15 3.57 -5.47
CA LEU A 21 0.84 3.16 -4.98
C LEU A 21 1.03 1.92 -4.10
N VAL A 22 0.41 1.92 -2.92
CA VAL A 22 0.28 0.76 -2.04
C VAL A 22 -1.20 0.54 -1.73
N ALA A 23 -1.67 -0.70 -1.83
CA ALA A 23 -3.01 -1.09 -1.44
C ALA A 23 -2.94 -2.21 -0.40
N GLU A 24 -3.47 -1.95 0.79
CA GLU A 24 -3.55 -2.93 1.87
C GLU A 24 -4.95 -3.52 1.93
N ILE A 25 -5.03 -4.85 1.89
CA ILE A 25 -6.29 -5.58 2.07
C ILE A 25 -6.46 -5.81 3.56
N VAL A 26 -7.35 -5.02 4.16
CA VAL A 26 -7.52 -4.97 5.61
C VAL A 26 -8.28 -6.21 6.09
N SER A 27 -7.65 -6.92 7.03
CA SER A 27 -8.24 -8.01 7.81
C SER A 27 -8.46 -7.56 9.25
N GLU A 28 -9.21 -8.33 10.03
CA GLU A 28 -9.38 -8.06 11.46
C GLU A 28 -8.03 -8.00 12.20
N SER A 29 -7.12 -8.91 11.89
CA SER A 29 -5.78 -8.98 12.51
C SER A 29 -4.82 -7.88 12.08
N SER A 30 -5.01 -7.29 10.89
CA SER A 30 -4.08 -6.28 10.34
C SER A 30 -4.60 -4.85 10.48
N LYS A 31 -5.87 -4.67 10.84
CA LYS A 31 -6.57 -3.38 10.81
C LYS A 31 -5.81 -2.24 11.47
N GLU A 32 -5.37 -2.40 12.71
CA GLU A 32 -4.65 -1.33 13.42
C GLU A 32 -3.32 -0.98 12.73
N VAL A 33 -2.59 -2.00 12.29
CA VAL A 33 -1.30 -1.84 11.61
C VAL A 33 -1.49 -1.14 10.27
N ASP A 34 -2.50 -1.52 9.48
CA ASP A 34 -2.76 -0.94 8.16
C ASP A 34 -3.33 0.48 8.27
N GLU A 35 -4.27 0.73 9.21
CA GLU A 35 -4.93 2.03 9.36
C GLU A 35 -4.02 3.10 9.97
N ILE A 36 -3.05 2.69 10.82
CA ILE A 36 -2.22 3.61 11.61
C ILE A 36 -0.74 3.47 11.26
N VAL A 37 -0.13 2.33 11.58
CA VAL A 37 1.34 2.17 11.57
C VAL A 37 1.92 2.25 10.16
N LYS A 38 1.41 1.43 9.24
CA LYS A 38 1.84 1.42 7.84
C LYS A 38 1.47 2.70 7.13
N LYS A 39 0.28 3.24 7.43
CA LYS A 39 -0.17 4.51 6.84
C LYS A 39 0.83 5.63 7.15
N GLU A 40 1.27 5.74 8.40
CA GLU A 40 2.26 6.75 8.79
C GLU A 40 3.64 6.46 8.17
N LEU A 41 4.11 5.21 8.28
CA LEU A 41 5.39 4.82 7.70
C LEU A 41 5.45 5.11 6.19
N TYR A 42 4.42 4.73 5.44
CA TYR A 42 4.36 4.96 3.99
C TYR A 42 4.26 6.43 3.63
N ARG A 43 3.64 7.25 4.49
CA ARG A 43 3.61 8.70 4.34
C ARG A 43 5.03 9.26 4.39
N GLU A 44 5.76 8.90 5.45
CA GLU A 44 7.13 9.34 5.70
C GLU A 44 8.10 8.85 4.63
N GLN A 45 7.92 7.64 4.11
CA GLN A 45 8.74 7.10 3.02
C GLN A 45 8.38 7.68 1.64
N GLY A 46 7.32 8.49 1.52
CA GLY A 46 6.97 9.18 0.28
C GLY A 46 6.13 8.36 -0.70
N VAL A 47 5.42 7.33 -0.23
CA VAL A 47 4.40 6.64 -1.04
C VAL A 47 3.35 7.67 -1.47
N LYS A 48 3.07 7.78 -2.77
CA LYS A 48 2.21 8.87 -3.28
C LYS A 48 0.73 8.61 -3.04
N CYS A 49 0.30 7.36 -3.16
CA CYS A 49 -1.09 6.95 -3.02
C CYS A 49 -1.20 5.71 -2.12
N TYR A 50 -2.11 5.75 -1.15
CA TYR A 50 -2.34 4.64 -0.21
C TYR A 50 -3.81 4.25 -0.20
N LEU A 51 -4.10 2.96 -0.38
CA LEU A 51 -5.46 2.41 -0.36
C LEU A 51 -5.62 1.46 0.81
N LEU A 52 -6.73 1.62 1.53
CA LEU A 52 -7.25 0.63 2.46
C LEU A 52 -8.47 -0.03 1.83
N VAL A 53 -8.35 -1.32 1.53
CA VAL A 53 -9.41 -2.12 0.92
C VAL A 53 -10.04 -2.97 2.01
N TYR A 54 -11.36 -2.85 2.20
CA TYR A 54 -12.12 -3.62 3.19
C TYR A 54 -13.08 -4.58 2.47
N PRO A 55 -12.68 -5.84 2.21
CA PRO A 55 -13.50 -6.81 1.48
C PRO A 55 -14.88 -7.04 2.09
N GLU A 56 -14.94 -7.23 3.41
CA GLU A 56 -16.18 -7.49 4.15
C GLU A 56 -17.20 -6.34 4.04
N LYS A 57 -16.71 -5.10 3.83
CA LYS A 57 -17.55 -3.90 3.70
C LYS A 57 -17.76 -3.48 2.25
N ARG A 58 -17.06 -4.12 1.30
CA ARG A 58 -17.00 -3.70 -0.10
C ARG A 58 -16.64 -2.21 -0.25
N GLU A 59 -15.69 -1.77 0.55
CA GLU A 59 -15.28 -0.36 0.68
C GLU A 59 -13.78 -0.20 0.36
N ILE A 60 -13.43 0.89 -0.32
CA ILE A 60 -12.04 1.31 -0.51
C ILE A 60 -11.90 2.74 -0.02
N ARG A 61 -10.93 2.98 0.86
CA ARG A 61 -10.52 4.33 1.25
C ARG A 61 -9.22 4.67 0.54
N ALA A 62 -9.23 5.72 -0.27
CA ALA A 62 -8.04 6.20 -0.94
C ALA A 62 -7.47 7.44 -0.26
N TYR A 63 -6.15 7.54 -0.26
CA TYR A 63 -5.41 8.67 0.27
C TYR A 63 -4.33 9.13 -0.71
N ARG A 64 -4.14 10.44 -0.84
CA ARG A 64 -3.02 11.06 -1.57
C ARG A 64 -2.06 11.69 -0.58
N ASN A 65 -0.77 11.46 -0.77
CA ASN A 65 0.26 12.02 0.10
C ASN A 65 0.48 13.49 -0.25
N THR A 66 0.33 14.36 0.74
CA THR A 66 0.68 15.78 0.64
C THR A 66 1.89 16.06 1.52
N ARG A 67 2.35 17.33 1.56
CA ARG A 67 3.48 17.68 2.44
C ARG A 67 3.17 17.49 3.91
N GLU A 68 1.90 17.56 4.28
CA GLU A 68 1.45 17.59 5.68
C GLU A 68 0.83 16.25 6.11
N SER A 69 0.06 15.60 5.24
CA SER A 69 -0.66 14.38 5.62
C SER A 69 -1.06 13.50 4.43
N PHE A 70 -1.57 12.30 4.73
CA PHE A 70 -2.36 11.53 3.78
C PHE A 70 -3.80 12.02 3.76
N GLU A 71 -4.17 12.78 2.73
CA GLU A 71 -5.50 13.34 2.55
C GLU A 71 -6.43 12.34 1.86
N ASN A 72 -7.63 12.17 2.38
CA ASN A 72 -8.61 11.27 1.80
C ASN A 72 -9.09 11.79 0.43
N THR A 73 -9.31 10.87 -0.52
CA THR A 73 -9.84 11.19 -1.83
C THR A 73 -10.89 10.16 -2.26
N ASN A 74 -11.87 10.61 -3.03
CA ASN A 74 -12.84 9.74 -3.70
C ASN A 74 -12.34 9.24 -5.07
N SER A 75 -11.18 9.72 -5.52
CA SER A 75 -10.61 9.34 -6.81
C SER A 75 -9.86 8.02 -6.69
N LEU A 76 -10.29 7.00 -7.44
CA LEU A 76 -9.60 5.72 -7.63
C LEU A 76 -8.76 5.68 -8.91
N SER A 77 -8.28 6.85 -9.35
CA SER A 77 -7.41 7.01 -10.52
C SER A 77 -6.03 7.51 -10.09
N PHE A 78 -4.99 6.78 -10.50
CA PHE A 78 -3.63 6.96 -10.01
C PHE A 78 -2.66 7.09 -11.18
N GLU A 79 -1.76 8.06 -11.11
CA GLU A 79 -0.70 8.25 -12.09
C GLU A 79 0.52 7.41 -11.70
N LEU A 80 0.86 6.42 -12.53
CA LEU A 80 2.01 5.55 -12.38
C LEU A 80 3.04 5.86 -13.47
N LYS A 81 4.04 6.69 -13.16
CA LYS A 81 5.11 7.11 -14.09
C LYS A 81 4.56 7.63 -15.44
N ASN A 82 4.35 6.74 -16.42
CA ASN A 82 3.89 7.04 -17.77
C ASN A 82 2.49 6.47 -18.10
N CYS A 83 1.74 5.97 -17.13
CA CYS A 83 0.37 5.51 -17.34
C CYS A 83 -0.56 5.95 -16.20
N ILE A 84 -1.86 5.89 -16.46
CA ILE A 84 -2.90 6.11 -15.46
C ILE A 84 -3.61 4.76 -15.24
N VAL A 85 -3.75 4.39 -13.98
CA VAL A 85 -4.51 3.21 -13.56
C VAL A 85 -5.78 3.67 -12.88
N GLU A 86 -6.92 3.23 -13.38
CA GLU A 86 -8.22 3.46 -12.79
C GLU A 86 -8.74 2.15 -12.21
N LEU A 87 -9.11 2.18 -10.94
CA LEU A 87 -9.62 1.03 -10.21
C LEU A 87 -11.14 1.16 -10.06
N LYS A 88 -11.87 0.21 -10.64
CA LYS A 88 -13.34 0.14 -10.58
C LYS A 88 -13.76 -0.70 -9.39
N ALA A 89 -14.11 -0.05 -8.28
CA ALA A 89 -14.41 -0.73 -7.02
C ALA A 89 -15.54 -1.76 -7.19
N GLU A 90 -16.57 -1.44 -7.96
CA GLU A 90 -17.72 -2.31 -8.24
C GLU A 90 -17.36 -3.65 -8.90
N GLU A 91 -16.21 -3.76 -9.56
CA GLU A 91 -15.79 -4.99 -10.24
C GLU A 91 -15.04 -5.97 -9.31
N LEU A 92 -14.67 -5.56 -8.09
CA LEU A 92 -13.77 -6.33 -7.21
C LEU A 92 -14.46 -7.35 -6.30
N TRP A 93 -15.76 -7.21 -6.03
CA TRP A 93 -16.44 -7.91 -4.93
C TRP A 93 -17.13 -9.22 -5.31
N ARG A 94 -16.63 -9.92 -6.34
CA ARG A 94 -17.28 -11.10 -6.92
C ARG A 94 -17.13 -12.35 -6.08
#